data_AF-A0A345DQH7-F1
#
_entry.id   AF-A0A345DQH7-F1
#
_cell.length_a   1.000
_cell.length_b   1.000
_cell.length_c   1.000
_cell.angle_alpha   90.00
_cell.angle_beta   90.00
_cell.angle_gamma   90.00
#
_symmetry.space_group_name_H-M   'P 1'
#
loop_
_entity.id
_entity.type
_entity.pdbx_description
1 polymer ?
#
loop_
_entity_poly.entity_id
_entity_poly.type
_entity_poly.pdbx_seq_one_letter_code
_entity_poly.pdbx_strand_id
1 'polypeptide(L)'
;MNENFLRIYFYLIVAKNKNGTLNLSEIARETGRDINTVKREINRFTNIEEYNAREAHDDYYKKRQKHIKKIPTFTEEQQEFLNLRFNIFGDSPAEIIQRFLIKFGIKFPACLKTFYK
;
A
#
# COMPACT_ATOMS: atom_id res chain seq x y z
N MET A 1 -11.91 11.64 -23.62
CA MET A 1 -10.45 11.77 -23.41
C MET A 1 -10.24 12.88 -22.38
N ASN A 2 -9.50 12.67 -21.29
CA ASN A 2 -9.36 13.65 -20.21
C ASN A 2 -8.60 14.91 -20.69
N GLU A 3 -9.06 16.14 -20.41
CA GLU A 3 -8.37 17.38 -20.83
C GLU A 3 -6.91 17.45 -20.35
N ASN A 4 -6.67 16.98 -19.13
CA ASN A 4 -5.33 16.90 -18.55
C ASN A 4 -4.38 15.96 -19.32
N PHE A 5 -4.94 14.95 -19.99
CA PHE A 5 -4.19 13.96 -20.76
C PHE A 5 -3.66 14.59 -22.06
N LEU A 6 -4.48 15.38 -22.75
CA LEU A 6 -4.06 16.14 -23.93
C LEU A 6 -3.03 17.21 -23.60
N ARG A 7 -3.17 17.83 -22.43
CA ARG A 7 -2.24 18.85 -21.95
C ARG A 7 -0.84 18.27 -21.74
N ILE A 8 -0.70 17.11 -21.09
CA ILE A 8 0.59 16.41 -20.96
C ILE A 8 1.20 16.05 -22.32
N TYR A 9 0.38 15.55 -23.24
CA TYR A 9 0.84 15.18 -24.57
C TYR A 9 1.41 16.38 -25.35
N PHE A 10 0.77 17.55 -25.24
CA PHE A 10 1.30 18.79 -25.82
C PHE A 10 2.66 19.16 -25.23
N TYR A 11 2.82 19.12 -23.90
CA TYR A 11 4.07 19.47 -23.26
C TYR A 11 5.19 18.41 -23.44
N LEU A 12 4.87 17.16 -23.79
CA LEU A 12 5.89 16.17 -24.20
C LEU A 12 6.69 16.64 -25.43
N ILE A 13 6.05 17.38 -26.33
CA ILE A 13 6.66 17.88 -27.56
C ILE A 13 7.48 19.14 -27.27
N VAL A 14 6.96 20.01 -26.40
CA VAL A 14 7.47 21.37 -26.18
C VAL A 14 8.51 21.46 -25.04
N ALA A 15 8.30 20.76 -23.93
CA ALA A 15 9.12 20.89 -22.72
C ALA A 15 10.35 19.97 -22.76
N LYS A 16 11.34 20.35 -23.56
CA LYS A 16 12.64 19.66 -23.66
C LYS A 16 13.77 20.54 -23.12
N ASN A 17 14.70 19.92 -22.41
CA ASN A 17 15.95 20.54 -22.00
C ASN A 17 16.82 20.84 -23.22
N LYS A 18 17.85 21.67 -23.03
CA LYS A 18 18.85 21.99 -24.07
C LYS A 18 19.52 20.75 -24.68
N ASN A 19 19.59 19.66 -23.92
CA ASN A 19 20.16 18.38 -24.34
C ASN A 19 19.14 17.46 -25.04
N GLY A 20 17.94 17.95 -25.36
CA GLY A 20 16.87 17.19 -26.04
C GLY A 20 16.08 16.23 -25.15
N THR A 21 16.47 16.06 -23.88
CA THR A 21 15.74 15.24 -22.90
C THR A 21 14.50 15.94 -22.37
N LEU A 22 13.48 15.17 -21.99
CA LEU A 22 12.23 15.69 -21.44
C LEU A 22 12.44 16.40 -20.08
N ASN A 23 11.88 17.59 -19.95
CA ASN A 23 11.90 18.35 -18.71
C ASN A 23 10.65 18.03 -17.86
N LEU A 24 10.75 16.98 -17.04
CA LEU A 24 9.64 16.52 -16.20
C LEU A 24 9.16 17.56 -15.18
N SER A 25 10.06 18.42 -14.70
CA SER A 25 9.74 19.43 -13.67
C SER A 25 8.89 20.56 -14.24
N GLU A 26 9.18 20.96 -15.48
CA GLU A 26 8.42 21.97 -16.20
C GLU A 26 7.02 21.46 -16.55
N ILE A 27 6.92 20.22 -17.04
CA ILE A 27 5.63 19.56 -17.32
C ILE A 27 4.80 19.46 -16.04
N ALA A 28 5.41 19.07 -14.91
CA ALA A 28 4.74 18.97 -13.61
C ALA A 28 4.17 20.33 -13.15
N ARG A 29 4.95 21.41 -13.28
CA ARG A 29 4.50 22.77 -12.97
C ARG A 29 3.31 23.19 -13.82
N GLU A 30 3.41 23.02 -15.13
CA GLU A 30 2.37 23.46 -16.08
C GLU A 30 1.07 22.67 -15.91
N THR A 31 1.18 21.37 -15.64
CA THR A 31 0.04 20.46 -15.47
C THR A 31 -0.51 20.45 -14.05
N GLY A 32 0.19 21.05 -13.08
CA GLY A 32 -0.19 21.05 -11.67
C GLY A 32 -0.14 19.66 -11.02
N ARG A 33 0.75 18.77 -11.50
CA ARG A 33 0.83 17.37 -11.08
C ARG A 33 2.17 17.02 -10.46
N ASP A 34 2.17 16.00 -9.61
CA ASP A 34 3.42 15.44 -9.10
C ASP A 34 4.27 14.86 -10.24
N ILE A 35 5.58 15.04 -10.15
CA ILE A 35 6.57 14.59 -11.14
C ILE A 35 6.45 13.07 -11.38
N ASN A 36 6.18 12.27 -10.34
CA ASN A 36 6.04 10.83 -10.50
C ASN A 36 4.75 10.46 -11.25
N THR A 37 3.69 11.24 -11.08
CA THR A 37 2.43 11.05 -11.83
C THR A 37 2.65 11.33 -13.30
N VAL A 38 3.31 12.44 -13.64
CA VAL A 38 3.70 12.78 -15.02
C VAL A 38 4.55 11.66 -15.62
N LYS A 39 5.58 11.18 -14.91
CA LYS A 39 6.44 10.08 -15.37
C LYS A 39 5.65 8.78 -15.64
N ARG A 40 4.68 8.44 -14.79
CA ARG A 40 3.81 7.26 -15.00
C ARG A 40 2.90 7.43 -16.20
N GLU A 41 2.33 8.62 -16.39
CA GLU A 41 1.47 8.91 -17.53
C GLU A 41 2.29 8.80 -18.83
N ILE A 42 3.48 9.42 -18.89
CA ILE A 42 4.40 9.31 -20.04
C ILE A 42 4.75 7.86 -20.35
N ASN A 43 5.09 7.05 -19.34
CA ASN A 43 5.39 5.63 -19.55
C ASN A 43 4.17 4.83 -20.04
N ARG A 44 2.94 5.24 -19.69
CA ARG A 44 1.73 4.66 -20.27
C ARG A 44 1.58 5.07 -21.74
N PHE A 45 1.91 6.32 -22.07
CA PHE A 45 1.84 6.86 -23.45
C PHE A 45 2.79 6.15 -24.41
N THR A 46 4.04 5.91 -24.01
CA THR A 46 5.04 5.23 -24.86
C THR A 46 4.64 3.80 -25.21
N ASN A 47 3.74 3.18 -24.44
CA ASN A 47 3.29 1.80 -24.62
C ASN A 47 1.81 1.73 -25.04
N ILE A 48 1.20 2.80 -25.58
CA ILE A 48 -0.25 2.88 -25.82
C ILE A 48 -0.77 1.79 -26.76
N GLU A 49 0.00 1.37 -27.77
CA GLU A 49 -0.41 0.27 -28.65
C GLU A 49 -0.57 -1.06 -27.89
N GLU A 50 0.10 -1.22 -26.74
CA GLU A 50 0.07 -2.40 -25.88
C GLU A 50 -0.60 -2.14 -24.51
N TYR A 51 -1.17 -0.95 -24.26
CA TYR A 51 -1.72 -0.62 -22.95
C TYR A 51 -3.07 -1.31 -22.72
N ASN A 52 -3.04 -2.48 -22.08
CA ASN A 52 -4.23 -3.16 -21.59
C ASN A 52 -4.49 -2.80 -20.11
N ALA A 53 -5.58 -2.06 -19.87
CA ALA A 53 -5.97 -1.64 -18.52
C ALA A 53 -6.18 -2.81 -17.55
N ARG A 54 -6.62 -3.97 -18.05
CA ARG A 54 -6.84 -5.18 -17.24
C ARG A 54 -5.53 -5.83 -16.82
N GLU A 55 -4.59 -5.96 -17.76
CA GLU A 55 -3.26 -6.52 -17.47
C GLU A 55 -2.47 -5.64 -16.51
N ALA A 56 -2.53 -4.31 -16.67
CA ALA A 56 -1.89 -3.39 -15.73
C ALA A 56 -2.46 -3.49 -14.31
N HIS A 57 -3.76 -3.77 -14.18
CA HIS A 57 -4.43 -3.98 -12.89
C HIS A 57 -4.02 -5.32 -12.25
N ASP A 58 -3.96 -6.38 -13.05
CA ASP A 58 -3.53 -7.70 -12.60
C ASP A 58 -2.04 -7.71 -12.21
N ASP A 59 -1.19 -7.04 -12.98
CA ASP A 59 0.23 -6.84 -12.69
C ASP A 59 0.45 -6.06 -11.39
N TYR A 60 -0.35 -5.00 -11.14
CA TYR A 60 -0.35 -4.30 -9.86
C TYR A 60 -0.67 -5.24 -8.69
N TYR A 61 -1.70 -6.09 -8.81
CA TYR A 61 -2.03 -7.05 -7.75
C TYR A 61 -0.95 -8.11 -7.55
N LYS A 62 -0.30 -8.57 -8.61
CA LYS A 62 0.83 -9.52 -8.54
C LYS A 62 2.05 -8.90 -7.86
N LYS A 63 2.41 -7.66 -8.22
CA LYS A 63 3.59 -6.95 -7.70
C LYS A 63 3.38 -6.35 -6.31
N ARG A 64 2.12 -6.12 -5.91
CA ARG A 64 1.82 -5.66 -4.56
C ARG A 64 2.20 -6.73 -3.56
N GLN A 65 3.31 -6.52 -2.83
CA GLN A 65 3.58 -7.26 -1.60
C GLN A 65 2.38 -7.06 -0.66
N LYS A 66 1.57 -8.11 -0.48
CA LYS A 66 0.68 -8.18 0.68
C LYS A 66 1.59 -8.23 1.90
N HIS A 67 1.76 -7.12 2.60
CA HIS A 67 2.29 -7.13 3.96
C HIS A 67 1.28 -7.85 4.87
N ILE A 68 1.12 -9.15 4.69
CA ILE A 68 0.65 -10.04 5.74
C ILE A 68 1.82 -10.04 6.71
N LYS A 69 1.74 -9.18 7.73
CA LYS A 69 2.56 -9.33 8.93
C LYS A 69 2.37 -10.78 9.35
N LYS A 70 3.43 -11.59 9.36
CA LYS A 70 3.38 -13.02 9.67
C LYS A 70 2.38 -13.23 10.81
N ILE A 71 1.40 -14.11 10.60
CA ILE A 71 0.44 -14.41 11.67
C ILE A 71 1.28 -14.89 12.86
N PRO A 72 1.11 -14.30 14.04
CA PRO A 72 1.94 -14.61 15.18
C PRO A 72 1.73 -16.07 15.55
N THR A 73 2.78 -16.86 15.54
CA THR A 73 2.69 -18.25 15.99
C THR A 73 2.76 -18.23 17.51
N PHE A 74 1.65 -18.59 18.17
CA PHE A 74 1.60 -18.74 19.61
C PHE A 74 2.14 -20.11 20.02
N THR A 75 2.94 -20.13 21.08
CA THR A 75 3.32 -21.37 21.78
C THR A 75 2.10 -22.07 22.37
N GLU A 76 2.18 -23.36 22.67
CA GLU A 76 1.08 -24.13 23.30
C GLU A 76 0.60 -23.46 24.60
N GLU A 77 1.52 -23.02 25.45
CA GLU A 77 1.18 -22.31 26.70
C GLU A 77 0.42 -21.00 26.47
N GLN A 78 0.77 -20.26 25.41
CA GLN A 78 0.07 -19.02 25.05
C GLN A 78 -1.33 -19.33 24.52
N GLN A 79 -1.51 -20.43 23.78
CA GLN A 79 -2.82 -20.86 23.29
C GLN A 79 -3.74 -21.30 24.42
N GLU A 80 -3.23 -22.11 25.36
CA GLU A 80 -3.98 -22.52 26.55
C GLU A 80 -4.39 -21.31 27.41
N PHE A 81 -3.47 -20.37 27.62
CA PHE A 81 -3.77 -19.13 28.33
C PHE A 81 -4.88 -18.34 27.65
N LEU A 82 -4.82 -18.17 26.33
CA LEU A 82 -5.83 -17.44 25.57
C LEU A 82 -7.19 -18.16 25.61
N ASN A 83 -7.22 -19.48 25.46
CA ASN A 83 -8.43 -20.28 25.53
C ASN A 83 -9.11 -20.14 26.90
N LEU A 84 -8.32 -20.28 27.97
CA LEU A 84 -8.80 -20.13 29.34
C LEU A 84 -9.34 -18.73 29.61
N ARG A 85 -8.61 -17.67 29.22
CA ARG A 85 -9.02 -16.28 29.43
C ARG A 85 -10.25 -15.88 28.62
N PHE A 86 -10.32 -16.30 27.36
CA PHE A 86 -11.40 -15.93 26.47
C PHE A 86 -12.67 -16.76 26.73
N ASN A 87 -12.55 -18.09 26.84
CA ASN A 87 -13.73 -18.96 26.93
C ASN A 87 -14.21 -19.21 28.36
N ILE A 88 -13.32 -19.30 29.35
CA ILE A 88 -13.71 -19.62 30.73
C ILE A 88 -13.93 -18.34 31.54
N PHE A 89 -12.97 -17.42 31.51
CA PHE A 89 -13.07 -16.17 32.28
C PHE A 89 -13.91 -15.10 31.58
N GLY A 90 -14.05 -15.16 30.26
CA GLY A 90 -14.81 -14.16 29.49
C GLY A 90 -14.14 -12.78 29.49
N ASP A 91 -12.81 -12.73 29.66
CA ASP A 91 -12.07 -11.47 29.68
C ASP A 91 -12.25 -10.72 28.35
N SER A 92 -12.40 -9.39 28.43
CA SER A 92 -12.46 -8.56 27.23
C SER A 92 -11.12 -8.55 26.48
N PRO A 93 -11.13 -8.24 25.17
CA PRO A 93 -9.92 -8.00 24.38
C PRO A 93 -8.84 -7.14 25.04
N ALA A 94 -9.23 -6.07 25.74
CA ALA A 94 -8.29 -5.19 26.42
C ALA A 94 -7.61 -5.89 27.60
N GLU A 95 -8.41 -6.61 28.40
CA GLU A 95 -7.93 -7.36 29.55
C GLU A 95 -7.01 -8.50 29.13
N ILE A 96 -7.37 -9.24 28.07
CA ILE A 96 -6.54 -10.32 27.53
C ILE A 96 -5.18 -9.77 27.09
N ILE A 97 -5.14 -8.67 26.35
CA ILE A 97 -3.89 -8.04 25.89
C ILE A 97 -3.03 -7.61 27.09
N GLN A 98 -3.63 -6.98 28.10
CA GLN A 98 -2.90 -6.52 29.29
C GLN A 98 -2.37 -7.70 30.11
N ARG A 99 -3.19 -8.71 30.36
CA ARG A 99 -2.79 -9.90 31.12
C ARG A 99 -1.76 -10.73 30.38
N PHE A 100 -1.84 -10.81 29.05
CA PHE A 100 -0.83 -11.46 28.22
C PHE A 100 0.54 -10.78 28.38
N LEU A 101 0.57 -9.44 28.37
CA LEU A 101 1.80 -8.68 28.60
C LEU A 101 2.36 -8.92 30.01
N ILE A 102 1.52 -8.95 31.04
CA ILE A 102 1.94 -9.22 32.42
C ILE A 102 2.49 -10.65 32.56
N LYS A 103 1.84 -11.65 31.96
CA LYS A 103 2.24 -13.06 32.08
C LYS A 103 3.51 -13.38 31.29
N PHE A 104 3.59 -12.95 30.03
CA PHE A 104 4.64 -13.37 29.11
C PHE A 104 5.73 -12.31 28.91
N GLY A 105 5.56 -11.09 29.40
CA GLY A 105 6.50 -9.98 29.20
C GLY A 105 6.61 -9.51 27.75
N ILE A 106 5.75 -10.01 26.86
CA ILE A 106 5.79 -9.76 25.41
C ILE A 106 4.54 -9.00 25.01
N LYS A 107 4.70 -8.00 24.13
CA LYS A 107 3.59 -7.25 23.56
C LYS A 107 2.68 -8.18 22.74
N PHE A 108 1.37 -8.12 23.00
CA PHE A 108 0.41 -8.89 22.23
C PHE A 108 0.49 -8.54 20.74
N PRO A 109 0.47 -9.53 19.84
CA PRO A 109 0.84 -9.30 18.46
C PRO A 109 -0.30 -8.77 17.57
N ALA A 110 -1.52 -8.67 18.11
CA ALA A 110 -2.63 -7.94 17.50
C ALA A 110 -2.93 -6.66 18.28
N CYS A 111 -3.45 -5.64 17.60
CA CYS A 111 -3.98 -4.47 18.28
C CYS A 111 -5.42 -4.73 18.75
N LEU A 112 -5.87 -3.97 19.75
CA LEU A 112 -7.21 -4.08 20.33
C LEU A 112 -8.32 -4.12 19.26
N LYS A 113 -8.27 -3.20 18.28
CA LYS A 113 -9.26 -3.12 17.19
C LYS A 113 -9.28 -4.36 16.29
N THR A 114 -8.13 -5.00 16.11
CA THR A 114 -8.03 -6.24 15.33
C THR A 114 -8.55 -7.43 16.13
N PHE A 115 -8.37 -7.44 17.45
CA PHE A 115 -8.80 -8.54 18.30
C PHE A 115 -10.31 -8.60 18.55
N TYR A 116 -11.02 -7.47 18.37
CA TYR A 116 -12.49 -7.42 18.39
C TYR A 116 -13.17 -7.95 17.12
N LYS A 117 -12.42 -8.16 16.03
CA LYS A 117 -12.95 -8.65 14.75
C LYS A 117 -12.75 -10.14 14.62
#